data_AF-A0A540K588-F1
#
_entry.id   AF-A0A540K588-F1
#
_cell.length_a   1.000
_cell.length_b   1.000
_cell.length_c   1.000
_cell.angle_alpha   90.00
_cell.angle_beta   90.00
_cell.angle_gamma   90.00
#
_symmetry.space_group_name_H-M   'P 1'
#
loop_
_entity.id
_entity.type
_entity.pdbx_description
1 polymer ?
#
loop_
_entity_poly.entity_id
_entity_poly.type
_entity_poly.pdbx_seq_one_letter_code
_entity_poly.pdbx_strand_id
1 'polypeptide(L)'
;MQGFAAGLMLSISFLDLAHNAINSIGFLKGNLWFFGGVIFFAFIANFIPEPTLAPISKKDEGGKDTLKKQRRQVLFSGIVTAIGISLHNLPEGMAVFLGSMKVTQA
;
A
#
# COMPACT_ATOMS: atom_id res chain seq x y z
N MET A 1 4.46 14.29 -10.39
CA MET A 1 5.47 13.22 -10.31
C MET A 1 4.88 11.83 -10.03
N GLN A 2 3.80 11.69 -9.24
CA GLN A 2 3.22 10.38 -8.90
C GLN A 2 2.84 9.52 -10.12
N GLY A 3 2.28 10.10 -11.18
CA GLY A 3 1.96 9.34 -12.41
C GLY A 3 3.18 8.74 -13.12
N PHE A 4 4.33 9.43 -13.08
CA PHE A 4 5.59 8.90 -13.63
C PHE A 4 6.12 7.74 -12.77
N ALA A 5 6.13 7.89 -11.44
CA ALA A 5 6.53 6.83 -10.53
C ALA A 5 5.63 5.59 -10.65
N ALA A 6 4.31 5.79 -10.72
CA ALA A 6 3.35 4.71 -10.93
C ALA A 6 3.58 3.97 -12.25
N GLY A 7 3.85 4.70 -13.35
CA GLY A 7 4.18 4.09 -14.64
C GLY A 7 5.47 3.26 -14.60
N LEU A 8 6.50 3.75 -13.90
CA LEU A 8 7.79 3.07 -13.77
C LEU A 8 7.65 1.79 -12.92
N MET A 9 6.90 1.87 -11.81
CA MET A 9 6.60 0.73 -10.95
C MET A 9 5.78 -0.36 -11.69
N LEU A 10 4.79 0.05 -12.49
CA LEU A 10 3.97 -0.86 -13.29
C LEU A 10 4.82 -1.53 -14.38
N SER A 11 5.72 -0.78 -15.02
CA SER A 11 6.66 -1.33 -16.01
C SER A 11 7.59 -2.39 -15.40
N ILE A 12 8.21 -2.10 -14.25
CA ILE A 12 9.07 -3.08 -13.55
C ILE A 12 8.25 -4.32 -13.13
N SER A 13 7.04 -4.13 -12.62
CA SER A 13 6.17 -5.23 -12.17
C SER A 13 5.81 -6.18 -13.31
N PHE A 14 5.46 -5.66 -14.49
CA PHE A 14 5.06 -6.50 -15.63
C PHE A 14 6.25 -7.03 -16.45
N LEU A 15 7.25 -6.19 -16.74
CA LEU A 15 8.34 -6.56 -17.64
C LEU A 15 9.43 -7.37 -16.94
N ASP A 16 9.64 -7.16 -15.64
CA ASP A 16 10.64 -7.90 -14.87
C ASP A 16 10.00 -8.98 -13.99
N LEU A 17 9.18 -8.59 -13.00
CA LEU A 17 8.67 -9.56 -12.02
C LEU A 17 7.71 -10.58 -12.63
N ALA A 18 6.68 -10.15 -13.36
CA ALA A 18 5.70 -11.06 -13.94
C ALA A 18 6.33 -11.98 -15.00
N HIS A 19 7.23 -11.43 -15.84
CA HIS A 19 7.97 -12.21 -16.82
C HIS A 19 8.86 -13.26 -16.16
N ASN A 20 9.64 -12.89 -15.13
CA ASN A 20 10.46 -13.82 -14.36
C ASN A 20 9.62 -14.89 -13.65
N ALA A 21 8.47 -14.52 -13.07
CA ALA A 21 7.58 -15.47 -12.41
C ALA A 21 7.02 -16.51 -13.39
N ILE A 22 6.55 -16.08 -14.56
CA ILE A 22 6.07 -16.98 -15.61
C ILE A 22 7.17 -17.93 -16.09
N ASN A 23 8.40 -17.42 -16.26
CA ASN A 23 9.55 -18.25 -16.65
C ASN A 23 9.97 -19.25 -15.55
N SER A 24 9.81 -18.89 -14.27
CA SER A 24 10.25 -19.72 -13.14
C SER A 24 9.25 -20.80 -12.76
N ILE A 25 7.96 -20.47 -12.66
CA ILE A 25 6.91 -21.38 -12.17
C ILE A 25 5.90 -21.82 -13.24
N GLY A 26 6.03 -21.29 -14.47
CA GLY A 26 5.15 -21.57 -15.60
C GLY A 26 3.96 -20.62 -15.69
N PHE A 27 3.47 -20.40 -16.91
CA PHE A 27 2.40 -19.43 -17.23
C PHE A 27 1.13 -19.61 -16.39
N LEU A 28 0.63 -20.84 -16.26
CA LEU A 28 -0.63 -21.09 -15.55
C LEU A 28 -0.53 -20.82 -14.04
N LYS A 29 0.55 -21.30 -13.40
CA LYS A 29 0.79 -21.08 -11.97
C LYS A 29 1.13 -19.62 -11.67
N GLY A 30 1.93 -18.98 -12.54
CA GLY A 30 2.27 -17.56 -12.45
C GLY A 30 1.03 -16.67 -12.45
N ASN A 31 0.11 -16.88 -13.41
CA ASN A 31 -1.13 -16.12 -13.46
C ASN A 31 -2.03 -16.38 -12.25
N LEU A 32 -2.11 -17.63 -11.77
CA LEU A 32 -2.92 -17.95 -10.59
C LEU A 32 -2.43 -17.20 -9.33
N TRP A 33 -1.12 -17.17 -9.10
CA TRP A 33 -0.51 -16.41 -8.01
C TRP A 33 -0.62 -14.89 -8.21
N PHE A 34 -0.53 -14.40 -9.44
CA PHE A 34 -0.73 -12.99 -9.76
C PHE A 34 -2.14 -12.51 -9.36
N PHE A 35 -3.18 -13.19 -9.84
CA PHE A 35 -4.56 -12.84 -9.49
C PHE A 35 -4.85 -13.05 -8.01
N GLY A 36 -4.29 -14.11 -7.40
CA GLY A 36 -4.35 -14.30 -5.95
C GLY A 36 -3.78 -13.12 -5.17
N GLY A 37 -2.62 -12.61 -5.61
CA GLY A 37 -1.99 -11.41 -5.04
C GLY A 37 -2.83 -10.15 -5.21
N VAL A 38 -3.47 -9.95 -6.36
CA VAL A 38 -4.38 -8.81 -6.61
C VAL A 38 -5.58 -8.85 -5.66
N ILE A 39 -6.23 -10.01 -5.51
CA ILE A 39 -7.39 -10.18 -4.63
C ILE A 39 -6.96 -9.97 -3.17
N PHE A 40 -5.83 -10.55 -2.76
CA PHE A 40 -5.28 -10.35 -1.42
C PHE A 40 -5.00 -8.88 -1.13
N PHE A 41 -4.34 -8.17 -2.05
CA PHE A 41 -4.04 -6.75 -1.89
C PHE A 41 -5.33 -5.91 -1.87
N ALA A 42 -6.31 -6.21 -2.71
CA ALA A 42 -7.61 -5.54 -2.68
C ALA A 42 -8.33 -5.75 -1.35
N PHE A 43 -8.24 -6.93 -0.75
CA PHE A 43 -8.81 -7.20 0.57
C PHE A 43 -8.11 -6.39 1.68
N ILE A 44 -6.77 -6.34 1.66
CA ILE A 44 -5.99 -5.52 2.59
C ILE A 44 -6.31 -4.03 2.41
N ALA A 45 -6.42 -3.56 1.17
CA ALA A 45 -6.75 -2.17 0.86
C ALA A 45 -8.16 -1.78 1.33
N ASN A 46 -9.14 -2.69 1.21
CA ASN A 46 -10.49 -2.48 1.76
C ASN A 46 -10.51 -2.38 3.29
N PHE A 47 -9.52 -2.98 3.96
CA PHE A 47 -9.38 -2.87 5.42
C PHE A 47 -8.80 -1.53 5.88
N ILE A 48 -8.25 -0.71 4.98
CA ILE A 48 -7.75 0.63 5.29
C ILE A 48 -8.95 1.59 5.22
N PRO A 49 -9.46 2.09 6.35
CA PRO A 49 -10.49 3.11 6.31
C PRO A 49 -9.87 4.36 5.68
N GLU A 50 -10.49 4.90 4.63
CA GLU A 50 -10.06 6.20 4.13
C GLU A 50 -10.17 7.21 5.27
N PRO A 51 -9.15 8.10 5.44
CA PRO A 51 -9.23 9.16 6.41
C PRO A 51 -10.34 10.10 5.97
N THR A 52 -11.56 9.85 6.45
CA THR A 52 -12.67 10.78 6.32
C THR A 52 -12.21 12.02 7.07
N LEU A 53 -11.81 13.05 6.32
CA LEU A 53 -11.64 14.40 6.81
C LEU A 53 -13.02 14.84 7.32
N ALA A 54 -13.34 14.49 8.56
CA ALA A 54 -14.55 14.97 9.18
C ALA A 54 -14.46 16.50 9.11
N PRO A 55 -15.46 17.19 8.54
CA PRO A 55 -15.45 18.63 8.50
C PRO A 55 -15.28 19.11 9.94
N ILE A 56 -14.40 20.10 10.13
CA ILE A 56 -14.27 20.83 11.38
C ILE A 56 -15.59 21.60 11.56
N SER A 57 -16.64 20.89 11.97
CA SER A 57 -17.89 21.48 12.37
C SER A 57 -17.59 22.18 13.69
N LYS A 58 -17.38 23.49 13.57
CA LYS A 58 -17.46 24.45 14.66
C LYS A 58 -18.69 24.10 15.51
N LYS A 59 -18.48 23.67 16.75
CA LYS A 59 -19.43 23.95 17.82
C LYS A 59 -18.67 24.03 19.14
N ASP A 60 -18.76 25.23 19.69
CA ASP A 60 -18.39 25.63 21.03
C ASP A 60 -18.96 24.69 22.11
N GLU A 61 -18.39 24.88 23.30
CA GLU A 61 -18.82 24.41 24.64
C GLU A 61 -18.15 23.14 25.18
N GLY A 62 -17.10 23.33 26.01
CA GLY A 62 -16.55 22.29 26.90
C GLY A 62 -15.03 22.08 26.80
N GLY A 63 -14.21 22.98 27.37
CA GLY A 63 -12.75 23.05 27.22
C GLY A 63 -11.90 21.85 27.68
N LYS A 64 -12.48 20.73 28.12
CA LYS A 64 -11.74 19.50 28.51
C LYS A 64 -12.04 18.29 27.62
N ASP A 65 -13.26 18.20 27.08
CA ASP A 65 -13.69 17.05 26.27
C ASP A 65 -13.35 17.25 24.78
N THR A 66 -13.41 18.49 24.29
CA THR A 66 -13.02 18.84 22.92
C THR A 66 -11.53 18.55 22.64
N LEU A 67 -10.64 18.83 23.60
CA LEU A 67 -9.20 18.54 23.47
C LEU A 67 -8.89 17.03 23.41
N LYS A 68 -9.60 16.20 24.20
CA LYS A 68 -9.43 14.74 24.16
C LYS A 68 -9.96 14.15 22.86
N LYS A 69 -11.10 14.64 22.37
CA LYS A 69 -11.71 14.21 21.10
C LYS A 69 -10.83 14.57 19.90
N GLN A 70 -10.29 15.79 19.89
CA GLN A 70 -9.34 16.24 18.85
C GLN A 70 -8.04 15.42 18.88
N ARG A 71 -7.45 15.16 20.05
CA ARG A 71 -6.25 14.30 20.16
C ARG A 71 -6.51 12.89 19.63
N ARG A 72 -7.65 12.28 19.96
CA ARG A 72 -8.02 10.95 19.48
C ARG A 72 -8.21 10.92 17.96
N GLN A 73 -8.79 11.97 17.39
CA GLN A 73 -8.97 12.09 15.94
C GLN A 73 -7.65 12.29 15.20
N VAL A 74 -6.74 13.11 15.74
CA VAL A 74 -5.39 13.30 15.18
C VAL A 74 -4.57 12.01 15.28
N LEU A 75 -4.65 11.28 16.41
CA LEU A 75 -4.02 9.96 16.56
C LEU A 75 -4.56 8.95 15.54
N PHE A 76 -5.88 8.87 15.37
CA PHE A 76 -6.49 7.96 14.40
C PHE A 76 -6.10 8.31 12.97
N SER A 77 -6.14 9.59 12.61
CA SER A 77 -5.68 10.09 11.30
C SER A 77 -4.21 9.74 11.06
N GLY A 78 -3.34 9.97 12.05
CA GLY A 78 -1.92 9.62 11.97
C GLY A 78 -1.67 8.13 11.78
N ILE A 79 -2.41 7.27 12.47
CA ILE A 79 -2.33 5.81 12.31
C ILE A 79 -2.77 5.39 10.90
N VAL A 80 -3.89 5.93 10.41
CA VAL A 80 -4.38 5.64 9.05
C VAL A 80 -3.37 6.11 7.99
N THR A 81 -2.81 7.31 8.14
CA THR A 81 -1.77 7.81 7.23
C THR A 81 -0.51 6.94 7.28
N ALA A 82 -0.05 6.52 8.47
CA ALA A 82 1.10 5.64 8.61
C ALA A 82 0.86 4.29 7.91
N ILE A 83 -0.33 3.70 8.09
CA ILE A 83 -0.73 2.46 7.41
C ILE A 83 -0.74 2.66 5.88
N GLY A 84 -1.32 3.76 5.40
CA GLY A 84 -1.37 4.07 3.97
C GLY A 84 0.02 4.18 3.33
N ILE A 85 0.95 4.89 4.00
CA ILE A 85 2.34 4.99 3.54
C ILE A 85 3.03 3.63 3.57
N SER A 86 2.87 2.85 4.65
CA SER A 86 3.47 1.52 4.75
C SER A 86 2.99 0.56 3.67
N LEU A 87 1.68 0.57 3.36
CA LEU A 87 1.11 -0.29 2.32
C LEU A 87 1.49 0.13 0.90
N HIS A 88 1.80 1.42 0.69
CA HIS A 88 2.36 1.89 -0.56
C HIS A 88 3.83 1.47 -0.73
N ASN A 89 4.63 1.53 0.34
CA ASN A 89 6.06 1.20 0.31
C ASN A 89 6.34 -0.31 0.32
N LEU A 90 5.37 -1.13 0.76
CA LEU A 90 5.53 -2.58 0.87
C LEU A 90 5.81 -3.25 -0.49
N PRO A 91 5.04 -3.01 -1.57
CA PRO A 91 5.33 -3.60 -2.88
C PRO A 91 6.69 -3.18 -3.45
N GLU A 92 7.10 -1.92 -3.24
CA GLU A 92 8.42 -1.44 -3.67
C GLU A 92 9.55 -2.17 -2.93
N GLY A 93 9.42 -2.30 -1.60
CA GLY A 93 10.38 -3.07 -0.79
C GLY A 93 10.47 -4.53 -1.20
N MET A 94 9.34 -5.16 -1.54
CA MET A 94 9.31 -6.53 -2.07
C MET A 94 10.03 -6.65 -3.42
N ALA A 95 9.81 -5.69 -4.34
CA ALA A 95 10.48 -5.68 -5.64
C ALA A 95 12.01 -5.55 -5.49
N VAL A 96 12.47 -4.66 -4.60
CA VAL A 96 13.91 -4.49 -4.31
C VAL A 96 14.51 -5.75 -3.68
N PHE A 97 13.81 -6.38 -2.73
CA PHE A 97 14.27 -7.62 -2.10
C PHE A 97 14.39 -8.78 -3.09
N LEU A 98 13.37 -8.98 -3.95
CA LEU A 98 13.43 -10.01 -4.99
C LEU A 98 14.53 -9.71 -6.02
N GLY A 99 14.72 -8.44 -6.37
CA GLY A 99 15.82 -8.00 -7.24
C GLY A 99 17.19 -8.27 -6.64
N SER A 100 17.40 -8.01 -5.35
CA SER A 100 18.70 -8.25 -4.69
C SER A 100 19.01 -9.74 -4.57
N MET A 101 18.02 -10.58 -4.27
CA MET A 101 18.19 -12.04 -4.25
C MET A 101 18.63 -12.59 -5.60
N LYS A 102 18.12 -12.03 -6.71
CA LYS A 102 18.52 -12.41 -8.07
C LYS A 102 19.96 -12.02 -8.37
N VAL A 103 20.42 -10.87 -7.86
CA VAL A 103 21.81 -10.39 -8.03
C VAL A 103 22.81 -11.24 -7.25
N THR A 104 22.47 -11.72 -6.04
CA THR A 104 23.40 -12.54 -5.23
C THR A 104 23.57 -13.97 -5.76
N GLN A 105 22.69 -14.44 -6.65
CA GLN A 105 22.75 -15.77 -7.28
C GLN A 105 23.47 -15.77 -8.66
N ALA A 106 23.94 -14.60 -9.11
CA ALA A 106 24.71 -14.41 -10.35
C ALA A 106 26.20 -14.23 -10.04
#